data_AF-A0A1L3FGB2-F1
#
_entry.id   AF-A0A1L3FGB2-F1
#
_cell.length_a   1.000
_cell.length_b   1.000
_cell.length_c   1.000
_cell.angle_alpha   90.00
_cell.angle_beta   90.00
_cell.angle_gamma   90.00
#
_symmetry.space_group_name_H-M   'P 1'
#
loop_
_entity.id
_entity.type
_entity.pdbx_description
1 polymer ?
#
loop_
_entity_poly.entity_id
_entity_poly.type
_entity_poly.pdbx_seq_one_letter_code
_entity_poly.pdbx_strand_id
1 'polypeptide(L)'
;MASVEQLRRREGVNLVQLEADIASVRTGSSIASIALPDYVEHTEGVTRVGALSAEAVIRDYESAAKEIEAMGAELIDAARKCEALTAQVHDAIAFMRETAAGYRDEGRKIFKRIEECALFTEDVRKTCEQVKRRMKDVSVGEYCSEELATEELEPTGIEAKVSVCEVR
;
A
#
# COMPACT_ATOMS: atom_id res chain seq x y z
N MET A 1 -58.44 45.62 -23.89
CA MET A 1 -57.90 46.11 -22.60
C MET A 1 -57.85 44.93 -21.66
N ALA A 2 -56.76 44.49 -21.04
CA ALA A 2 -55.38 44.96 -20.95
C ALA A 2 -54.56 43.76 -20.41
N SER A 3 -53.35 43.54 -20.92
CA SER A 3 -52.38 42.69 -20.21
C SER A 3 -50.96 43.01 -20.69
N VAL A 4 -50.48 44.16 -20.23
CA VAL A 4 -49.05 44.48 -20.18
C VAL A 4 -48.84 45.09 -18.79
N GLU A 5 -47.68 44.77 -18.20
CA GLU A 5 -47.15 45.28 -16.93
C GLU A 5 -47.37 44.38 -15.70
N GLN A 6 -46.34 43.59 -15.41
CA GLN A 6 -45.78 43.49 -14.06
C GLN A 6 -44.28 43.14 -14.19
N LEU A 7 -43.49 44.08 -14.72
CA LEU A 7 -42.06 44.07 -14.47
C LEU A 7 -41.89 44.37 -12.98
N ARG A 8 -41.44 43.38 -12.20
CA ARG A 8 -41.13 43.56 -10.79
C ARG A 8 -40.18 44.74 -10.65
N ARG A 9 -40.66 45.80 -10.00
CA ARG A 9 -39.85 46.92 -9.53
C ARG A 9 -38.77 46.32 -8.62
N ARG A 10 -37.54 46.26 -9.11
CA ARG A 10 -36.40 45.77 -8.34
C ARG A 10 -36.23 46.70 -7.15
N GLU A 11 -36.36 46.14 -5.95
CA GLU A 11 -36.06 46.85 -4.70
C GLU A 11 -34.65 47.45 -4.80
N GLY A 12 -34.50 48.68 -4.32
CA GLY A 12 -33.27 49.46 -4.45
C GLY A 12 -32.07 48.68 -3.93
N VAL A 13 -30.95 48.78 -4.63
CA VAL A 13 -29.69 48.16 -4.20
C VAL A 13 -29.28 48.79 -2.87
N ASN A 14 -29.18 47.97 -1.82
CA ASN A 14 -28.73 48.43 -0.51
C ASN A 14 -27.22 48.72 -0.60
N LEU A 15 -26.87 50.00 -0.73
CA LEU A 15 -25.51 50.45 -0.96
C LEU A 15 -24.55 50.03 0.18
N VAL A 16 -25.06 50.00 1.42
CA VAL A 16 -24.29 49.60 2.61
C VAL A 16 -23.97 48.10 2.58
N GLN A 17 -24.93 47.28 2.18
CA GLN A 17 -24.71 45.84 2.01
C GLN A 17 -23.72 45.56 0.89
N LEU A 18 -23.83 46.29 -0.23
CA LEU A 18 -22.90 46.16 -1.35
C LEU A 18 -21.47 46.58 -0.96
N GLU A 19 -21.32 47.66 -0.19
CA GLU A 19 -20.01 48.09 0.34
C GLU A 19 -19.40 47.05 1.29
N ALA A 20 -20.21 46.44 2.15
CA ALA A 20 -19.77 45.36 3.04
C ALA A 20 -19.36 44.09 2.28
N ASP A 21 -20.12 43.70 1.26
CA ASP A 21 -19.83 42.54 0.43
C ASP A 21 -18.53 42.74 -0.38
N ILE A 22 -18.29 43.95 -0.91
CA ILE A 22 -17.04 44.31 -1.61
C ILE A 22 -15.84 44.30 -0.65
N ALA A 23 -16.00 44.80 0.58
CA ALA A 23 -14.95 44.78 1.60
C ALA A 23 -14.62 43.35 2.06
N SER A 24 -15.63 42.49 2.21
CA SER A 24 -15.48 41.07 2.54
C SER A 24 -14.64 40.33 1.50
N VAL A 25 -14.94 40.53 0.21
CA VAL A 25 -14.18 39.93 -0.90
C VAL A 25 -12.72 40.42 -0.93
N ARG A 26 -12.46 41.69 -0.57
CA ARG A 26 -11.09 42.25 -0.51
C ARG A 26 -10.24 41.71 0.64
N THR A 27 -10.83 41.14 1.68
CA THR A 27 -10.07 40.77 2.90
C THR A 27 -9.29 39.45 2.72
N GLY A 28 -9.64 38.63 1.71
CA GLY A 28 -8.95 37.37 1.40
C GLY A 28 -7.75 37.50 0.44
N SER A 29 -7.60 38.62 -0.26
CA SER A 29 -6.47 38.87 -1.15
C SER A 29 -6.09 40.34 -1.06
N SER A 30 -5.03 40.65 -0.31
CA SER A 30 -4.48 42.00 -0.19
C SER A 30 -3.69 42.36 -1.46
N ILE A 31 -4.39 42.39 -2.60
CA ILE A 31 -3.88 42.85 -3.91
C ILE A 31 -3.34 44.29 -3.77
N ALA A 32 -3.83 45.06 -2.81
CA ALA A 32 -3.41 46.43 -2.53
C ALA A 32 -1.98 46.58 -1.98
N SER A 33 -1.31 45.49 -1.60
CA SER A 33 0.02 45.52 -0.95
C SER A 33 1.17 44.97 -1.79
N ILE A 34 0.90 44.46 -2.99
CA ILE A 34 1.96 43.99 -3.90
C ILE A 34 2.60 45.23 -4.54
N ALA A 35 3.85 45.48 -4.17
CA ALA A 35 4.68 46.48 -4.84
C ALA A 35 4.66 46.22 -6.35
N LEU A 36 4.49 47.29 -7.13
CA LEU A 36 4.48 47.15 -8.58
C LEU A 36 5.84 46.59 -9.02
N PRO A 37 5.88 45.54 -9.86
CA PRO A 37 7.15 44.98 -10.30
C PRO A 37 8.00 45.99 -11.08
N ASP A 38 9.32 45.87 -10.95
CA ASP A 38 10.29 46.79 -11.58
C ASP A 38 10.20 46.81 -13.11
N TYR A 39 9.62 45.78 -13.72
CA TYR A 39 9.45 45.67 -15.16
C TYR A 39 8.21 46.44 -15.68
N VAL A 40 7.39 47.01 -14.80
CA VAL A 40 6.17 47.72 -15.18
C VAL A 40 6.41 49.22 -15.21
N GLU A 41 6.51 49.74 -16.43
CA GLU A 41 6.63 51.17 -16.70
C GLU A 41 5.36 51.71 -17.36
N HIS A 42 4.91 52.88 -16.92
CA HIS A 42 3.77 53.57 -17.53
C HIS A 42 4.22 54.40 -18.73
N THR A 43 3.50 54.28 -19.84
CA THR A 43 3.72 55.15 -21.01
C THR A 43 3.28 56.59 -20.71
N GLU A 44 4.05 57.57 -21.20
CA GLU A 44 3.74 58.99 -21.03
C GLU A 44 2.38 59.33 -21.69
N GLY A 45 1.58 60.14 -20.99
CA GLY A 45 0.25 60.56 -21.47
C GLY A 45 -0.91 59.61 -21.15
N VAL A 46 -0.65 58.47 -20.49
CA VAL A 46 -1.73 57.58 -19.99
C VAL A 46 -2.53 58.30 -18.90
N THR A 47 -3.87 58.20 -18.98
CA THR A 47 -4.74 58.80 -17.97
C THR A 47 -4.53 58.14 -16.61
N ARG A 48 -4.75 58.88 -15.51
CA ARG A 48 -4.59 58.34 -14.16
C ARG A 48 -5.39 57.06 -13.92
N VAL A 49 -6.60 56.98 -14.47
CA VAL A 49 -7.45 55.79 -14.38
C VAL A 49 -6.83 54.63 -15.16
N GLY A 50 -6.36 54.88 -16.39
CA GLY A 50 -5.69 53.86 -17.21
C GLY A 50 -4.45 53.27 -16.53
N ALA A 51 -3.62 54.12 -15.92
CA ALA A 51 -2.44 53.68 -15.16
C ALA A 51 -2.85 52.79 -13.97
N LEU A 52 -3.82 53.24 -13.15
CA LEU A 52 -4.29 52.47 -11.99
C LEU A 52 -4.94 51.13 -12.39
N SER A 53 -5.69 51.11 -13.49
CA SER A 53 -6.28 49.89 -14.02
C SER A 53 -5.22 48.91 -14.51
N ALA A 54 -4.18 49.38 -15.20
CA ALA A 54 -3.06 48.55 -15.62
C ALA A 54 -2.30 47.98 -14.42
N GLU A 55 -2.02 48.80 -13.41
CA GLU A 55 -1.36 48.32 -12.18
C GLU A 55 -2.19 47.27 -11.45
N ALA A 56 -3.51 47.43 -11.37
CA ALA A 56 -4.38 46.45 -10.73
C ALA A 56 -4.28 45.08 -11.43
N VAL A 57 -4.34 45.07 -12.77
CA VAL A 57 -4.19 43.84 -13.56
C VAL A 57 -2.84 43.19 -13.31
N ILE A 58 -1.75 43.95 -13.35
CA ILE A 58 -0.41 43.40 -13.07
C ILE A 58 -0.34 42.78 -11.68
N ARG A 59 -0.87 43.44 -10.65
CA ARG A 59 -0.84 42.90 -9.28
C ARG A 59 -1.59 41.57 -9.17
N ASP A 60 -2.71 41.42 -9.87
CA ASP A 60 -3.46 40.16 -9.92
C ASP A 60 -2.65 39.04 -10.58
N TYR A 61 -2.03 39.31 -11.72
CA TYR A 61 -1.20 38.32 -12.42
C TYR A 61 0.05 37.93 -11.62
N GLU A 62 0.70 38.89 -10.95
CA GLU A 62 1.83 38.64 -10.06
C GLU A 62 1.44 37.81 -8.84
N SER A 63 0.27 38.07 -8.26
CA SER A 63 -0.27 37.25 -7.17
C SER A 63 -0.48 35.81 -7.64
N ALA A 64 -1.12 35.63 -8.79
CA ALA A 64 -1.35 34.31 -9.37
C ALA A 64 -0.03 33.59 -9.71
N ALA A 65 0.97 34.31 -10.24
CA ALA A 65 2.28 33.75 -10.53
C ALA A 65 2.96 33.21 -9.26
N LYS A 66 2.93 33.98 -8.16
CA LYS A 66 3.48 33.56 -6.86
C LYS A 66 2.77 32.32 -6.30
N GLU A 67 1.46 32.25 -6.45
CA GLU A 67 0.68 31.08 -6.03
C GLU A 67 1.05 29.84 -6.86
N ILE A 68 1.26 29.99 -8.17
CA ILE A 68 1.72 28.91 -9.05
C ILE A 68 3.13 28.45 -8.66
N GLU A 69 4.04 29.37 -8.37
CA GLU A 69 5.39 29.06 -7.91
C GLU A 69 5.39 28.30 -6.58
N ALA A 70 4.56 28.74 -5.62
CA ALA A 70 4.37 28.06 -4.35
C ALA A 70 3.83 26.64 -4.54
N MET A 71 2.81 26.48 -5.38
CA MET A 71 2.25 25.17 -5.75
C MET A 71 3.33 24.27 -6.38
N GLY A 72 4.18 24.83 -7.25
CA GLY A 72 5.30 24.11 -7.84
C GLY A 72 6.30 23.58 -6.80
N ALA A 73 6.63 24.40 -5.79
CA ALA A 73 7.51 23.99 -4.70
C ALA A 73 6.90 22.82 -3.89
N GLU A 74 5.61 22.90 -3.56
CA GLU A 74 4.91 21.82 -2.87
C GLU A 74 4.88 20.51 -3.68
N LEU A 75 4.69 20.59 -5.00
CA LEU A 75 4.73 19.43 -5.89
C LEU A 75 6.11 18.78 -5.94
N ILE A 76 7.18 19.57 -5.95
CA ILE A 76 8.56 19.05 -5.91
C ILE A 76 8.80 18.28 -4.59
N ASP A 77 8.36 18.84 -3.46
CA ASP A 77 8.50 18.18 -2.17
C ASP A 77 7.66 16.91 -2.06
N ALA A 78 6.45 16.92 -2.63
CA ALA A 78 5.61 15.72 -2.73
C ALA A 78 6.28 14.64 -3.59
N ALA A 79 6.84 15.00 -4.75
CA ALA A 79 7.55 14.08 -5.63
C ALA A 79 8.75 13.41 -4.91
N ARG A 80 9.56 14.20 -4.19
CA ARG A 80 10.68 13.68 -3.38
C ARG A 80 10.23 12.68 -2.32
N LYS A 81 9.09 12.94 -1.66
CA LYS A 81 8.51 12.00 -0.68
C LYS A 81 8.05 10.71 -1.36
N CYS A 82 7.45 10.79 -2.54
CA CYS A 82 7.05 9.61 -3.32
C CYS A 82 8.26 8.76 -3.75
N GLU A 83 9.36 9.39 -4.18
CA GLU A 83 10.61 8.71 -4.52
C GLU A 83 11.19 7.99 -3.28
N ALA A 84 11.24 8.67 -2.13
CA ALA A 84 11.73 8.08 -0.89
C ALA A 84 10.86 6.90 -0.42
N LEU A 85 9.53 7.01 -0.52
CA LEU A 85 8.62 5.93 -0.20
C LEU A 85 8.82 4.73 -1.14
N THR A 86 9.02 5.00 -2.44
CA THR A 86 9.26 3.95 -3.43
C THR A 86 10.54 3.18 -3.13
N ALA A 87 11.62 3.88 -2.73
CA ALA A 87 12.85 3.23 -2.29
C ALA A 87 12.62 2.30 -1.08
N GLN A 88 11.91 2.79 -0.05
CA GLN A 88 11.59 1.97 1.14
C GLN A 88 10.74 0.74 0.80
N VAL A 89 9.79 0.86 -0.13
CA VAL A 89 8.99 -0.28 -0.58
C VAL A 89 9.85 -1.32 -1.29
N HIS A 90 10.82 -0.90 -2.09
CA HIS A 90 11.77 -1.82 -2.72
C HIS A 90 12.61 -2.58 -1.68
N ASP A 91 13.09 -1.91 -0.62
CA ASP A 91 13.81 -2.54 0.47
C ASP A 91 12.93 -3.57 1.21
N ALA A 92 11.67 -3.23 1.49
CA ALA A 92 10.72 -4.16 2.10
C ALA A 92 10.46 -5.39 1.23
N ILE A 93 10.33 -5.22 -0.09
CA ILE A 93 10.17 -6.32 -1.04
C ILE A 93 11.41 -7.23 -1.03
N ALA A 94 12.61 -6.65 -1.00
CA ALA A 94 13.84 -7.42 -0.93
C ALA A 94 13.90 -8.27 0.34
N PHE A 95 13.59 -7.68 1.50
CA PHE A 95 13.51 -8.37 2.79
C PHE A 95 12.48 -9.51 2.77
N MET A 96 11.29 -9.28 2.21
CA MET A 96 10.25 -10.31 2.10
C MET A 96 10.69 -11.47 1.20
N ARG A 97 11.40 -11.18 0.09
CA ARG A 97 11.93 -12.21 -0.81
C ARG A 97 13.00 -13.05 -0.13
N GLU A 98 13.91 -12.43 0.60
CA GLU A 98 14.93 -13.13 1.38
C GLU A 98 14.28 -14.02 2.45
N THR A 99 13.32 -13.49 3.20
CA THR A 99 12.56 -14.25 4.19
C THR A 99 11.88 -15.46 3.56
N ALA A 100 11.19 -15.28 2.43
CA ALA A 100 10.55 -16.38 1.71
C ALA A 100 11.56 -17.41 1.17
N ALA A 101 12.74 -16.98 0.73
CA ALA A 101 13.82 -17.90 0.34
C ALA A 101 14.29 -18.74 1.54
N GLY A 102 14.50 -18.12 2.70
CA GLY A 102 14.85 -18.80 3.95
C GLY A 102 13.84 -19.88 4.34
N TYR A 103 12.54 -19.58 4.30
CA TYR A 103 11.50 -20.60 4.55
C TYR A 103 11.55 -21.78 3.57
N ARG A 104 11.82 -21.51 2.29
CA ARG A 104 11.98 -22.58 1.29
C ARG A 104 13.21 -23.44 1.56
N ASP A 105 14.31 -22.84 2.01
CA ASP A 105 15.53 -23.56 2.40
C ASP A 105 15.31 -24.45 3.63
N GLU A 106 14.71 -23.91 4.69
CA GLU A 106 14.39 -24.69 5.89
C GLU A 106 13.41 -25.81 5.59
N GLY A 107 12.38 -25.53 4.76
CA GLY A 107 11.46 -26.56 4.29
C GLY A 107 12.18 -27.71 3.57
N ARG A 108 13.14 -27.40 2.68
CA ARG A 108 13.96 -28.41 2.00
C ARG A 108 14.80 -29.25 2.97
N LYS A 109 15.38 -28.63 4.01
CA LYS A 109 16.17 -29.34 5.02
C LYS A 109 15.30 -30.32 5.81
N ILE A 110 14.13 -29.89 6.26
CA ILE A 110 13.20 -30.73 7.01
C ILE A 110 12.70 -31.88 6.13
N PHE A 111 12.30 -31.58 4.89
CA PHE A 111 11.86 -32.58 3.92
C PHE A 111 12.89 -33.71 3.75
N LYS A 112 14.16 -33.37 3.51
CA LYS A 112 15.24 -34.37 3.39
C LYS A 112 15.39 -35.24 4.64
N ARG A 113 15.34 -34.63 5.83
CA ARG A 113 15.43 -35.38 7.09
C ARG A 113 14.27 -36.35 7.26
N ILE A 114 13.06 -35.99 6.82
CA ILE A 114 11.90 -36.89 6.85
C ILE A 114 12.12 -38.06 5.89
N GLU A 115 12.59 -37.79 4.66
CA GLU A 115 12.89 -38.85 3.69
C GLU A 115 13.97 -39.80 4.20
N GLU A 116 15.06 -39.29 4.77
CA GLU A 116 16.13 -40.09 5.37
C GLU A 116 15.61 -40.98 6.51
N CYS A 117 14.80 -40.43 7.42
CA CYS A 117 14.16 -41.21 8.49
C CYS A 117 13.21 -42.27 7.96
N ALA A 118 12.44 -41.97 6.90
CA ALA A 118 11.53 -42.91 6.27
C ALA A 118 12.29 -44.07 5.61
N LEU A 119 13.35 -43.77 4.86
CA LEU A 119 14.23 -44.79 4.27
C LEU A 119 14.87 -45.68 5.34
N PHE A 120 15.38 -45.08 6.41
CA PHE A 120 15.98 -45.83 7.51
C PHE A 120 14.98 -46.80 8.16
N THR A 121 13.76 -46.33 8.41
CA THR A 121 12.70 -47.17 9.00
C THR A 121 12.30 -48.31 8.07
N GLU A 122 12.28 -48.06 6.76
CA GLU A 122 12.02 -49.07 5.74
C GLU A 122 13.11 -50.16 5.71
N ASP A 123 14.37 -49.77 5.84
CA ASP A 123 15.50 -50.72 5.91
C ASP A 123 15.45 -51.58 7.17
N VAL A 124 15.07 -50.99 8.31
CA VAL A 124 14.82 -51.74 9.56
C VAL A 124 13.71 -52.77 9.35
N ARG A 125 12.58 -52.36 8.75
CA ARG A 125 11.45 -53.25 8.46
C ARG A 125 11.87 -54.44 7.58
N LYS A 126 12.60 -54.16 6.48
CA LYS A 126 13.12 -55.20 5.59
C LYS A 126 14.07 -56.17 6.30
N THR A 127 14.95 -55.65 7.15
CA THR A 127 15.91 -56.45 7.92
C THR A 127 15.19 -57.35 8.93
N CYS A 128 14.22 -56.81 9.67
CA CYS A 128 13.39 -57.58 10.60
C CYS A 128 12.63 -58.71 9.89
N GLU A 129 12.03 -58.43 8.73
CA GLU A 129 11.35 -59.45 7.91
C GLU A 129 12.32 -60.51 7.37
N GLN A 130 13.55 -60.12 6.99
CA GLN A 130 14.57 -61.09 6.56
C GLN A 130 14.99 -62.01 7.71
N VAL A 131 15.24 -61.47 8.91
CA VAL A 131 15.59 -62.27 10.09
C VAL A 131 14.45 -63.21 10.46
N LYS A 132 13.21 -62.71 10.47
CA LYS A 132 12.00 -63.52 10.73
C LYS A 132 11.88 -64.72 9.77
N ARG A 133 12.13 -64.52 8.47
CA ARG A 133 12.14 -65.63 7.48
C ARG A 133 13.22 -66.65 7.80
N ARG A 134 14.46 -66.22 8.06
CA ARG A 134 15.56 -67.14 8.43
C ARG A 134 15.22 -67.97 9.67
N MET A 135 14.56 -67.38 10.66
CA MET A 135 14.15 -68.11 11.86
C MET A 135 13.10 -69.18 11.56
N LYS A 136 12.12 -68.89 10.69
CA LYS A 136 11.15 -69.90 10.21
C LYS A 136 11.84 -71.01 9.42
N ASP A 137 12.76 -70.66 8.51
CA ASP A 137 13.46 -71.65 7.70
C ASP A 137 14.34 -72.58 8.56
N VAL A 138 14.92 -72.05 9.64
CA VAL A 138 15.69 -72.85 10.63
C VAL A 138 14.76 -73.67 11.54
N SER A 139 13.59 -73.16 11.93
CA SER A 139 12.65 -73.90 12.79
C SER A 139 11.90 -75.02 12.04
N VAL A 140 11.86 -74.98 10.71
CA VAL A 140 11.24 -76.04 9.87
C VAL A 140 12.25 -77.16 9.53
N GLY A 141 13.50 -77.04 9.97
CA GLY A 141 14.52 -78.10 9.88
C GLY A 141 14.27 -79.31 10.81
N GLU A 142 13.41 -79.17 11.81
CA GLU A 142 12.93 -80.26 12.67
C GLU A 142 11.47 -79.98 13.05
N TYR A 143 10.62 -80.99 12.85
CA TYR A 143 9.19 -81.06 13.16
C TYR A 143 8.19 -80.73 12.04
N CYS A 144 7.60 -81.83 11.58
CA CYS A 144 6.34 -81.93 10.87
C CYS A 144 5.18 -81.37 11.73
N SER A 145 4.20 -80.79 11.02
CA SER A 145 2.79 -80.56 11.40
C SER A 145 2.35 -79.16 11.87
N GLU A 146 1.36 -78.71 11.09
CA GLU A 146 0.14 -77.97 11.43
C GLU A 146 0.11 -76.42 11.36
N GLU A 147 -0.83 -76.00 10.49
CA GLU A 147 -1.40 -74.68 10.31
C GLU A 147 -1.78 -74.02 11.63
N LEU A 148 -1.58 -72.70 11.74
CA LEU A 148 -2.42 -71.85 12.59
C LEU A 148 -2.36 -70.37 12.17
N ALA A 149 -3.49 -69.96 11.60
CA ALA A 149 -4.15 -68.65 11.61
C ALA A 149 -3.30 -67.36 11.59
N THR A 150 -3.32 -66.69 10.44
CA THR A 150 -3.08 -65.26 10.28
C THR A 150 -4.29 -64.49 10.83
N GLU A 151 -4.17 -63.88 12.01
CA GLU A 151 -5.03 -62.75 12.38
C GLU A 151 -4.32 -61.45 11.99
N GLU A 152 -4.94 -60.72 11.05
CA GLU A 152 -4.57 -59.35 10.72
C GLU A 152 -4.90 -58.44 11.91
N LEU A 153 -3.87 -57.84 12.51
CA LEU A 153 -4.03 -56.77 13.48
C LEU A 153 -4.00 -55.43 12.74
N GLU A 154 -5.18 -54.83 12.59
CA GLU A 154 -5.40 -53.45 12.14
C GLU A 154 -4.47 -52.46 12.87
N PRO A 155 -3.71 -51.60 12.15
CA PRO A 155 -2.93 -50.56 12.80
C PRO A 155 -3.85 -49.40 13.17
N THR A 156 -4.24 -49.32 14.45
CA THR A 156 -4.92 -48.14 14.99
C THR A 156 -4.01 -46.92 14.85
N GLY A 157 -4.49 -45.93 14.10
CA GLY A 157 -3.75 -44.72 13.77
C GLY A 157 -3.26 -43.96 15.00
N ILE A 158 -1.99 -43.57 14.96
CA ILE A 158 -1.41 -42.66 15.94
C ILE A 158 -1.90 -41.25 15.59
N GLU A 159 -2.96 -40.78 16.25
CA GLU A 159 -3.35 -39.37 16.22
C GLU A 159 -2.29 -38.53 16.96
N ALA A 160 -1.35 -37.97 16.20
CA ALA A 160 -0.45 -36.94 16.71
C ALA A 160 -1.23 -35.63 16.88
N LYS A 161 -1.66 -35.32 18.11
CA LYS A 161 -2.19 -34.00 18.47
C LYS A 161 -1.07 -32.97 18.48
N VAL A 162 -0.90 -32.24 17.38
CA VAL A 162 -0.05 -31.04 17.34
C VAL A 162 -0.81 -29.90 17.99
N SER A 163 -0.45 -29.58 19.24
CA SER A 163 -0.88 -28.35 19.90
C SER A 163 -0.01 -27.20 19.42
N VAL A 164 -0.61 -26.24 18.71
CA VAL A 164 0.03 -24.97 18.35
C VAL A 164 -0.07 -24.07 19.58
N CYS A 165 1.03 -23.91 20.32
CA CYS A 165 1.14 -22.82 21.29
C CYS A 165 1.32 -21.51 20.53
N GLU A 166 0.40 -20.57 20.77
CA GLU A 166 0.47 -19.18 20.34
C GLU A 166 1.78 -18.54 20.82
N VAL A 167 2.57 -18.03 19.88
CA VAL A 167 3.69 -17.12 20.17
C VAL A 167 3.08 -15.74 20.35
N ARG A 168 3.22 -15.19 21.56
CA ARG A 168 2.83 -13.82 21.91
C ARG A 168 4.07 -12.97 22.10
#